data_AF-W5SBC1-F1
#
_entry.id   AF-W5SBC1-F1
#
_cell.length_a   1.000
_cell.length_b   1.000
_cell.length_c   1.000
_cell.angle_alpha   90.00
_cell.angle_beta   90.00
_cell.angle_gamma   90.00
#
_symmetry.space_group_name_H-M   'P 1'
#
loop_
_entity.id
_entity.type
_entity.pdbx_description
1 polymer ?
#
loop_
_entity_poly.entity_id
_entity_poly.type
_entity_poly.pdbx_seq_one_letter_code
_entity_poly.pdbx_strand_id
1 'polypeptide(L)'
;MKREGNPNAAATETAVNNLVTTTLDKIIDGAKIASDAIGDVNDPIGNVAAGGAGAAAGAVGIDVDKLVKGIKSIVDVVLKDVGNADAGDDKKAEDGSTARTAADGAGKLFASDNAGANAAAAKKSAADASKAVGAVTGADILQAVVKDGANVVVEAAKANAKDGTIAGAITLRAMTKGGKFANAVDAANADVATAVKGAAVSAVTKALDTLTVAIRKTIDAGLKTVKEAMKINANDTPISPAQSAPKATTN
;
A
#
# COMPACT_ATOMS: atom_id res chain seq x y z
N MET A 1 -21.35 -18.98 -27.85
CA MET A 1 -21.80 -19.62 -26.59
C MET A 1 -23.32 -19.63 -26.42
N LYS A 2 -24.01 -18.53 -26.04
CA LYS A 2 -25.47 -18.55 -25.80
C LYS A 2 -26.30 -18.89 -27.04
N ARG A 3 -26.02 -18.21 -28.16
CA ARG A 3 -26.70 -18.46 -29.45
C ARG A 3 -26.52 -19.89 -29.95
N GLU A 4 -25.41 -20.52 -29.59
CA GLU A 4 -25.05 -21.88 -30.00
C GLU A 4 -25.53 -22.93 -28.97
N GLY A 5 -26.30 -22.55 -27.94
CA GLY A 5 -26.81 -23.50 -26.96
C GLY A 5 -25.75 -24.14 -26.06
N ASN A 6 -24.59 -23.50 -25.87
CA ASN A 6 -23.55 -24.02 -24.99
C ASN A 6 -24.06 -24.03 -23.53
N PRO A 7 -24.10 -25.21 -22.86
CA PRO A 7 -24.64 -25.34 -21.50
C PRO A 7 -23.87 -24.53 -20.44
N ASN A 8 -22.59 -24.25 -20.68
CA ASN A 8 -21.71 -23.56 -19.74
C ASN A 8 -21.72 -22.03 -19.93
N ALA A 9 -22.51 -21.50 -20.88
CA ALA A 9 -22.52 -20.08 -21.21
C ALA A 9 -22.89 -19.19 -20.01
N ALA A 10 -23.90 -19.57 -19.21
CA ALA A 10 -24.35 -18.78 -18.07
C ALA A 10 -23.33 -18.80 -16.90
N ALA A 11 -22.72 -19.96 -16.64
CA ALA A 11 -21.67 -20.09 -15.63
C ALA A 11 -20.43 -19.29 -16.02
N THR A 12 -20.01 -19.37 -17.30
CA THR A 12 -18.88 -18.59 -17.84
C THR A 12 -19.16 -17.10 -17.73
N GLU A 13 -20.34 -16.63 -18.14
CA GLU A 13 -20.74 -15.23 -18.02
C GLU A 13 -20.69 -14.73 -16.57
N THR A 14 -21.19 -15.54 -15.63
CA THR A 14 -21.15 -15.20 -14.19
C THR A 14 -19.71 -15.09 -13.69
N ALA A 15 -18.85 -16.06 -14.04
CA ALA A 15 -17.45 -16.05 -13.64
C ALA A 15 -16.69 -14.83 -14.20
N VAL A 16 -16.93 -14.49 -15.47
CA VAL A 16 -16.34 -13.31 -16.12
C VAL A 16 -16.83 -12.02 -15.47
N ASN A 17 -18.15 -11.87 -15.29
CA ASN A 17 -18.74 -10.70 -14.66
C ASN A 17 -18.21 -10.50 -13.24
N ASN A 18 -18.05 -11.59 -12.47
CA ASN A 18 -17.45 -11.52 -11.14
C ASN A 18 -15.99 -11.05 -11.20
N LEU A 19 -15.16 -11.61 -12.07
CA LEU A 19 -13.76 -11.18 -12.22
C LEU A 19 -13.67 -9.69 -12.60
N VAL A 20 -14.51 -9.22 -13.52
CA VAL A 20 -14.51 -7.81 -13.93
C VAL A 20 -15.00 -6.91 -12.79
N THR A 21 -16.26 -7.06 -12.40
CA THR A 21 -16.96 -6.08 -11.54
C THR A 21 -16.51 -6.12 -10.07
N THR A 22 -16.15 -7.30 -9.56
CA THR A 22 -15.81 -7.44 -8.14
C THR A 22 -14.31 -7.30 -7.88
N THR A 23 -13.49 -7.46 -8.92
CA THR A 23 -12.03 -7.48 -8.80
C THR A 23 -11.37 -6.40 -9.65
N LEU A 24 -11.44 -6.48 -10.99
CA LEU A 24 -10.71 -5.59 -11.88
C LEU A 24 -11.17 -4.13 -11.74
N ASP A 25 -12.48 -3.89 -11.75
CA ASP A 25 -13.03 -2.53 -11.65
C ASP A 25 -12.60 -1.86 -10.34
N LYS A 26 -12.65 -2.59 -9.21
CA LYS A 26 -12.23 -2.06 -7.90
C LYS A 26 -10.73 -1.76 -7.83
N ILE A 27 -9.89 -2.61 -8.44
CA ILE A 27 -8.44 -2.37 -8.51
C ILE A 27 -8.16 -1.13 -9.36
N ILE A 28 -8.84 -1.00 -10.51
CA ILE A 28 -8.70 0.14 -11.43
C ILE A 28 -9.16 1.43 -10.76
N ASP A 29 -10.32 1.43 -10.12
CA ASP A 29 -10.87 2.59 -9.42
C ASP A 29 -9.98 3.01 -8.25
N GLY A 30 -9.53 2.04 -7.44
CA GLY A 30 -8.59 2.30 -6.35
C GLY A 30 -7.27 2.90 -6.85
N ALA A 31 -6.73 2.35 -7.93
CA ALA A 31 -5.50 2.86 -8.55
C ALA A 31 -5.68 4.28 -9.11
N LYS A 32 -6.83 4.57 -9.74
CA LYS A 32 -7.18 5.90 -10.25
C LYS A 32 -7.29 6.92 -9.11
N ILE A 33 -7.98 6.57 -8.03
CA ILE A 33 -8.11 7.45 -6.86
C ILE A 33 -6.73 7.74 -6.25
N ALA A 34 -5.87 6.72 -6.11
CA ALA A 34 -4.52 6.89 -5.59
C ALA A 34 -3.65 7.75 -6.53
N SER A 35 -3.69 7.51 -7.84
CA SER A 35 -2.94 8.29 -8.81
C SER A 35 -3.39 9.75 -8.87
N ASP A 36 -4.70 10.00 -8.79
CA ASP A 36 -5.26 11.35 -8.82
C ASP A 36 -4.87 12.13 -7.53
N ALA A 37 -4.81 11.45 -6.38
CA ALA A 37 -4.36 12.04 -5.12
C ALA A 37 -2.87 12.41 -5.12
N ILE A 38 -2.02 11.58 -5.76
CA ILE A 38 -0.59 11.87 -5.93
C ILE A 38 -0.43 13.01 -6.95
N GLY A 39 -1.13 12.93 -8.08
CA GLY A 39 -1.04 13.88 -9.19
C GLY A 39 0.35 13.95 -9.82
N ASP A 40 0.62 15.05 -10.52
CA ASP A 40 1.95 15.36 -11.03
C ASP A 40 2.78 16.03 -9.91
N VAL A 41 3.92 15.43 -9.59
CA VAL A 41 4.81 15.82 -8.48
C VAL A 41 6.28 15.66 -8.89
N ASN A 42 7.10 16.63 -8.50
CA ASN A 42 8.55 16.60 -8.68
C ASN A 42 9.32 16.29 -7.38
N ASP A 43 8.60 16.15 -6.26
CA ASP A 43 9.20 15.82 -4.98
C ASP A 43 9.77 14.39 -5.00
N PRO A 44 10.98 14.15 -4.48
CA PRO A 44 11.55 12.82 -4.43
C PRO A 44 10.82 11.93 -3.41
N ILE A 45 10.81 10.62 -3.67
CA ILE A 45 10.50 9.63 -2.62
C ILE A 45 11.53 9.79 -1.51
N GLY A 46 11.06 9.96 -0.26
CA GLY A 46 11.92 10.30 0.85
C GLY A 46 12.35 11.78 0.86
N ASN A 47 11.46 12.70 0.47
CA ASN A 47 11.68 14.14 0.58
C ASN A 47 11.95 14.51 2.05
N VAL A 48 13.14 15.04 2.34
CA VAL A 48 13.56 15.43 3.69
C VAL A 48 13.72 16.94 3.74
N ALA A 49 13.31 17.55 4.85
CA ALA A 49 13.51 18.96 5.11
C ALA A 49 15.01 19.35 5.03
N ALA A 50 15.28 20.61 4.70
CA ALA A 50 16.65 21.09 4.50
C ALA A 50 17.52 20.94 5.76
N GLY A 51 16.90 20.97 6.95
CA GLY A 51 17.62 21.05 8.22
C GLY A 51 17.95 22.49 8.59
N GLY A 52 18.29 22.72 9.85
CA GLY A 52 18.55 24.04 10.40
C GLY A 52 17.34 24.64 11.12
N ALA A 53 17.61 25.64 11.96
CA ALA A 53 16.60 26.32 12.76
C ALA A 53 15.48 26.89 11.87
N GLY A 54 14.26 26.42 12.08
CA GLY A 54 13.07 26.84 11.32
C GLY A 54 12.91 26.21 9.93
N ALA A 55 13.86 25.38 9.47
CA ALA A 55 13.83 24.73 8.15
C ALA A 55 13.85 23.19 8.21
N ALA A 56 13.84 22.63 9.42
CA ALA A 56 13.93 21.19 9.70
C ALA A 56 12.58 20.45 9.78
N ALA A 57 11.46 21.17 9.62
CA ALA A 57 10.13 20.63 9.83
C ALA A 57 9.68 19.65 8.74
N GLY A 58 9.03 18.56 9.16
CA GLY A 58 8.27 17.68 8.28
C GLY A 58 6.98 18.34 7.79
N ALA A 59 6.40 17.80 6.73
CA ALA A 59 5.14 18.25 6.16
C ALA A 59 4.21 17.07 5.94
N VAL A 60 2.93 17.26 6.29
CA VAL A 60 1.94 16.17 6.18
C VAL A 60 1.73 15.76 4.72
N GLY A 61 1.64 16.76 3.85
CA GLY A 61 1.25 16.63 2.46
C GLY A 61 -0.25 16.90 2.27
N ILE A 62 -0.70 16.74 1.03
CA ILE A 62 -2.05 17.09 0.57
C ILE A 62 -2.77 15.80 0.15
N ASP A 63 -4.11 15.78 0.29
CA ASP A 63 -4.99 14.70 -0.19
C ASP A 63 -4.65 13.30 0.37
N VAL A 64 -4.07 13.24 1.57
CA VAL A 64 -3.71 12.00 2.28
C VAL A 64 -4.88 11.02 2.36
N ASP A 65 -6.07 11.50 2.75
CA ASP A 65 -7.27 10.68 2.86
C ASP A 65 -7.67 10.02 1.54
N LYS A 66 -7.51 10.73 0.41
CA LYS A 66 -7.81 10.18 -0.92
C LYS A 66 -6.81 9.11 -1.30
N LEU A 67 -5.51 9.35 -1.07
CA LEU A 67 -4.46 8.38 -1.33
C LEU A 67 -4.71 7.09 -0.54
N VAL A 68 -4.97 7.22 0.77
CA VAL A 68 -5.33 6.09 1.65
C VAL A 68 -6.56 5.35 1.13
N LYS A 69 -7.61 6.07 0.74
CA LYS A 69 -8.84 5.45 0.19
C LYS A 69 -8.58 4.65 -1.09
N GLY A 70 -7.74 5.18 -1.98
CA GLY A 70 -7.30 4.48 -3.18
C GLY A 70 -6.55 3.19 -2.85
N ILE A 71 -5.53 3.28 -1.98
CA ILE A 71 -4.75 2.13 -1.51
C ILE A 71 -5.68 1.08 -0.87
N LYS A 72 -6.56 1.50 0.04
CA LYS A 72 -7.51 0.63 0.73
C LYS A 72 -8.40 -0.14 -0.23
N SER A 73 -8.91 0.53 -1.27
CA SER A 73 -9.79 -0.10 -2.27
C SER A 73 -9.09 -1.27 -2.99
N ILE A 74 -7.78 -1.16 -3.24
CA ILE A 74 -6.99 -2.23 -3.85
C ILE A 74 -6.67 -3.33 -2.81
N VAL A 75 -6.17 -2.94 -1.64
CA VAL A 75 -5.76 -3.86 -0.56
C VAL A 75 -6.92 -4.73 -0.11
N ASP A 76 -8.12 -4.16 0.07
CA ASP A 76 -9.34 -4.88 0.44
C ASP A 76 -9.74 -5.94 -0.59
N VAL A 77 -9.25 -5.88 -1.83
CA VAL A 77 -9.51 -6.88 -2.88
C VAL A 77 -8.41 -7.95 -2.93
N VAL A 78 -7.15 -7.54 -2.79
CA VAL A 78 -5.99 -8.41 -3.14
C VAL A 78 -5.20 -8.94 -1.95
N LEU A 79 -5.39 -8.39 -0.75
CA LEU A 79 -4.64 -8.76 0.47
C LEU A 79 -5.55 -9.04 1.67
N LYS A 80 -6.80 -9.46 1.45
CA LYS A 80 -7.67 -9.92 2.54
C LYS A 80 -6.94 -10.99 3.34
N ASP A 81 -6.90 -10.80 4.66
CA ASP A 81 -6.30 -11.73 5.63
C ASP A 81 -4.79 -12.01 5.42
N VAL A 82 -4.08 -11.14 4.68
CA VAL A 82 -2.63 -11.22 4.45
C VAL A 82 -1.93 -10.04 5.11
N GLY A 83 -0.91 -10.34 5.91
CA GLY A 83 -0.15 -9.35 6.68
C GLY A 83 -0.82 -8.98 7.99
N ASN A 84 -0.11 -8.21 8.81
CA ASN A 84 -0.54 -7.76 10.12
C ASN A 84 -0.17 -6.29 10.31
N ALA A 85 -1.17 -5.44 10.51
CA ALA A 85 -0.96 -4.01 10.75
C ALA A 85 -0.09 -3.72 12.00
N ASP A 86 -0.11 -4.64 12.98
CA ASP A 86 0.63 -4.54 14.23
C ASP A 86 1.90 -5.43 14.22
N ALA A 87 2.46 -5.69 13.04
CA ALA A 87 3.68 -6.48 12.88
C ALA A 87 4.92 -5.81 13.50
N GLY A 88 5.86 -6.67 13.91
CA GLY A 88 7.08 -6.28 14.61
C GLY A 88 6.84 -5.85 16.06
N ASP A 89 7.81 -5.15 16.62
CA ASP A 89 7.82 -4.72 18.01
C ASP A 89 7.87 -3.19 18.15
N ASP A 90 7.78 -2.74 19.39
CA ASP A 90 7.85 -1.33 19.76
C ASP A 90 9.28 -0.87 20.09
N LYS A 91 10.30 -1.69 19.86
CA LYS A 91 11.67 -1.45 20.32
C LYS A 91 12.43 -0.54 19.37
N LYS A 92 13.13 0.43 19.96
CA LYS A 92 13.97 1.37 19.22
C LYS A 92 15.28 0.72 18.79
N ALA A 93 15.76 1.11 17.62
CA ALA A 93 17.01 0.55 17.06
C ALA A 93 18.28 0.79 17.90
N GLU A 94 18.29 1.81 18.77
CA GLU A 94 19.48 2.16 19.56
C GLU A 94 19.97 1.03 20.47
N ASP A 95 19.04 0.37 21.17
CA ASP A 95 19.34 -0.71 22.12
C ASP A 95 18.59 -2.01 21.82
N GLY A 96 17.62 -1.99 20.91
CA GLY A 96 16.82 -3.15 20.53
C GLY A 96 15.92 -3.69 21.66
N SER A 97 15.74 -2.95 22.76
CA SER A 97 15.07 -3.48 23.96
C SER A 97 14.13 -2.48 24.64
N THR A 98 14.40 -1.18 24.55
CA THR A 98 13.50 -0.16 25.09
C THR A 98 12.45 0.25 24.05
N ALA A 99 11.23 0.49 24.53
CA ALA A 99 10.16 0.92 23.66
C ALA A 99 10.38 2.36 23.16
N ARG A 100 9.86 2.66 21.97
CA ARG A 100 9.79 4.03 21.43
C ARG A 100 8.93 4.92 22.32
N THR A 101 9.35 6.17 22.49
CA THR A 101 8.58 7.22 23.15
C THR A 101 8.10 8.25 22.13
N ALA A 102 7.23 9.17 22.52
CA ALA A 102 6.90 10.31 21.64
C ALA A 102 8.08 11.29 21.44
N ALA A 103 9.11 11.20 22.30
CA ALA A 103 10.27 12.07 22.27
C ALA A 103 11.48 11.47 21.52
N ASP A 104 11.48 10.17 21.22
CA ASP A 104 12.59 9.46 20.56
C ASP A 104 12.08 8.44 19.52
N GLY A 105 12.98 7.92 18.69
CA GLY A 105 12.65 6.94 17.65
C GLY A 105 12.09 7.54 16.36
N ALA A 106 11.65 6.66 15.46
CA ALA A 106 11.25 7.00 14.09
C ALA A 106 10.07 7.99 14.02
N GLY A 107 9.23 8.04 15.07
CA GLY A 107 8.12 8.99 15.18
C GLY A 107 8.54 10.45 15.00
N LYS A 108 9.78 10.80 15.38
CA LYS A 108 10.33 12.15 15.20
C LYS A 108 10.48 12.59 13.75
N LEU A 109 10.57 11.66 12.80
CA LEU A 109 10.65 12.00 11.38
C LEU A 109 9.34 12.63 10.86
N PHE A 110 8.25 12.52 11.60
CA PHE A 110 6.94 13.08 11.23
C PHE A 110 6.64 14.42 11.89
N ALA A 111 7.55 14.92 12.74
CA ALA A 111 7.33 16.10 13.55
C ALA A 111 7.28 17.38 12.70
N SER A 112 6.49 18.36 13.15
CA SER A 112 6.33 19.67 12.51
C SER A 112 7.43 20.68 12.86
N ASP A 113 8.42 20.28 13.66
CA ASP A 113 9.55 21.10 14.08
C ASP A 113 10.88 20.53 13.59
N ASN A 114 11.30 19.36 14.06
CA ASN A 114 12.56 18.70 13.72
C ASN A 114 12.57 17.22 14.15
N ALA A 115 13.48 16.44 13.55
CA ALA A 115 13.68 15.02 13.82
C ALA A 115 14.45 14.72 15.12
N GLY A 116 14.63 15.70 16.01
CA GLY A 116 15.33 15.57 17.27
C GLY A 116 16.18 16.79 17.62
N ALA A 117 16.57 16.87 18.89
CA ALA A 117 17.26 18.04 19.47
C ALA A 117 18.64 18.35 18.86
N ASN A 118 19.23 17.42 18.11
CA ASN A 118 20.51 17.60 17.42
C ASN A 118 20.66 16.54 16.31
N ALA A 119 21.73 16.65 15.53
CA ALA A 119 22.06 15.70 14.47
C ALA A 119 22.16 14.23 14.94
N ALA A 120 22.69 13.96 16.13
CA ALA A 120 22.81 12.59 16.63
C ALA A 120 21.44 11.96 16.96
N ALA A 121 20.53 12.74 17.56
CA ALA A 121 19.15 12.33 17.79
C ALA A 121 18.41 12.05 16.46
N ALA A 122 18.56 12.92 15.46
CA ALA A 122 17.96 12.71 14.14
C ALA A 122 18.51 11.45 13.44
N LYS A 123 19.82 11.15 13.58
CA LYS A 123 20.41 9.91 13.07
C LYS A 123 19.82 8.66 13.74
N LYS A 124 19.56 8.72 15.05
CA LYS A 124 18.87 7.63 15.76
C LYS A 124 17.44 7.43 15.24
N SER A 125 16.69 8.52 15.01
CA SER A 125 15.34 8.45 14.41
C SER A 125 15.36 7.81 13.02
N ALA A 126 16.35 8.16 12.19
CA ALA A 126 16.51 7.59 10.85
C ALA A 126 16.95 6.12 10.86
N ALA A 127 17.82 5.73 11.80
CA ALA A 127 18.20 4.33 12.00
C ALA A 127 17.01 3.49 12.47
N ASP A 128 16.19 4.03 13.39
CA ASP A 128 14.99 3.36 13.87
C ASP A 128 13.92 3.19 12.78
N ALA A 129 13.77 4.19 11.90
CA ALA A 129 12.93 4.06 10.71
C ALA A 129 13.40 2.92 9.79
N SER A 130 14.71 2.80 9.58
CA SER A 130 15.29 1.70 8.79
C SER A 130 15.05 0.34 9.43
N LYS A 131 15.18 0.24 10.76
CA LYS A 131 14.87 -0.99 11.52
C LYS A 131 13.40 -1.38 11.36
N ALA A 132 12.49 -0.42 11.55
CA ALA A 132 11.05 -0.68 11.46
C ALA A 132 10.67 -1.19 10.06
N VAL A 133 11.15 -0.53 9.01
CA VAL A 133 10.95 -0.97 7.62
C VAL A 133 11.60 -2.33 7.37
N GLY A 134 12.77 -2.59 7.95
CA GLY A 134 13.47 -3.88 7.85
C GLY A 134 12.72 -5.05 8.50
N ALA A 135 12.05 -4.80 9.62
CA ALA A 135 11.38 -5.82 10.44
C ALA A 135 10.03 -6.32 9.87
N VAL A 136 9.47 -5.64 8.87
CA VAL A 136 8.11 -5.91 8.36
C VAL A 136 8.09 -6.26 6.86
N THR A 137 7.01 -6.90 6.43
CA THR A 137 6.72 -7.19 5.02
C THR A 137 5.93 -6.06 4.36
N GLY A 138 5.85 -6.04 3.03
CA GLY A 138 5.02 -5.07 2.33
C GLY A 138 3.52 -5.24 2.60
N ALA A 139 3.06 -6.44 2.94
CA ALA A 139 1.67 -6.66 3.33
C ALA A 139 1.37 -6.00 4.67
N ASP A 140 2.27 -6.16 5.66
CA ASP A 140 2.14 -5.51 6.97
C ASP A 140 2.08 -3.99 6.85
N ILE A 141 2.94 -3.41 6.01
CA ILE A 141 2.95 -1.98 5.69
C ILE A 141 1.60 -1.52 5.14
N LEU A 142 1.08 -2.23 4.14
CA LEU A 142 -0.20 -1.90 3.51
C LEU A 142 -1.37 -2.06 4.50
N GLN A 143 -1.34 -3.08 5.36
CA GLN A 143 -2.36 -3.27 6.39
C GLN A 143 -2.32 -2.16 7.45
N ALA A 144 -1.14 -1.70 7.85
CA ALA A 144 -1.02 -0.56 8.77
C ALA A 144 -1.64 0.72 8.17
N VAL A 145 -1.37 1.00 6.89
CA VAL A 145 -1.98 2.13 6.18
C VAL A 145 -3.51 1.99 6.10
N VAL A 146 -4.03 0.77 5.89
CA VAL A 146 -5.48 0.54 5.81
C VAL A 146 -6.17 0.61 7.17
N LYS A 147 -5.53 0.10 8.23
CA LYS A 147 -6.07 0.08 9.60
C LYS A 147 -6.24 1.50 10.14
N ASP A 148 -5.18 2.29 10.10
CA ASP A 148 -5.15 3.61 10.75
C ASP A 148 -5.44 4.75 9.76
N GLY A 149 -5.46 4.46 8.46
CA GLY A 149 -5.76 5.42 7.42
C GLY A 149 -4.80 6.60 7.40
N ALA A 150 -5.33 7.82 7.24
CA ALA A 150 -4.51 9.05 7.32
C ALA A 150 -3.89 9.26 8.71
N ASN A 151 -4.46 8.66 9.76
CA ASN A 151 -3.95 8.77 11.12
C ASN A 151 -2.73 7.90 11.38
N VAL A 152 -2.35 6.99 10.48
CA VAL A 152 -1.17 6.12 10.66
C VAL A 152 0.09 6.93 11.01
N VAL A 153 0.22 8.15 10.47
CA VAL A 153 1.34 9.04 10.76
C VAL A 153 1.27 9.65 12.16
N VAL A 154 0.06 9.92 12.66
CA VAL A 154 -0.15 10.37 14.03
C VAL A 154 0.13 9.23 15.00
N GLU A 155 -0.33 8.02 14.70
CA GLU A 155 -0.06 6.82 15.52
C GLU A 155 1.44 6.50 15.56
N ALA A 156 2.15 6.65 14.44
CA ALA A 156 3.59 6.46 14.37
C ALA A 156 4.41 7.45 15.25
N ALA A 157 3.84 8.62 15.56
CA ALA A 157 4.47 9.60 16.44
C ALA A 157 4.20 9.35 17.94
N LYS A 158 3.32 8.41 18.28
CA LYS A 158 3.02 8.06 19.67
C LYS A 158 4.05 7.11 20.25
N ALA A 159 4.09 7.04 21.59
CA ALA A 159 4.86 6.03 22.30
C ALA A 159 4.37 4.62 21.95
N ASN A 160 5.30 3.66 22.02
CA ASN A 160 5.06 2.24 21.73
C ASN A 160 4.53 1.94 20.31
N ALA A 161 4.74 2.86 19.35
CA ALA A 161 4.42 2.60 17.96
C ALA A 161 5.20 1.38 17.46
N LYS A 162 4.48 0.44 16.85
CA LYS A 162 5.09 -0.79 16.31
C LYS A 162 5.76 -0.56 14.97
N ASP A 163 6.66 -1.48 14.60
CA ASP A 163 7.37 -1.43 13.32
C ASP A 163 6.41 -1.31 12.12
N GLY A 164 5.28 -2.04 12.13
CA GLY A 164 4.25 -1.96 11.10
C GLY A 164 3.66 -0.56 10.96
N THR A 165 3.26 0.07 12.06
CA THR A 165 2.74 1.45 12.09
C THR A 165 3.78 2.46 11.60
N ILE A 166 5.03 2.37 12.07
CA ILE A 166 6.12 3.24 11.62
C ILE A 166 6.35 3.09 10.11
N ALA A 167 6.47 1.85 9.60
CA ALA A 167 6.72 1.58 8.19
C ALA A 167 5.53 1.97 7.29
N GLY A 168 4.31 1.79 7.77
CA GLY A 168 3.08 2.30 7.15
C GLY A 168 3.08 3.82 7.03
N ALA A 169 3.43 4.53 8.11
CA ALA A 169 3.54 5.98 8.13
C ALA A 169 4.66 6.50 7.22
N ILE A 170 5.82 5.82 7.17
CA ILE A 170 6.91 6.16 6.26
C ILE A 170 6.43 6.03 4.81
N THR A 171 5.80 4.91 4.47
CA THR A 171 5.25 4.67 3.13
C THR A 171 4.24 5.75 2.74
N LEU A 172 3.28 6.03 3.63
CA LEU A 172 2.25 7.04 3.36
C LEU A 172 2.86 8.43 3.19
N ARG A 173 3.75 8.86 4.10
CA ARG A 173 4.43 10.16 4.02
C ARG A 173 5.25 10.28 2.74
N ALA A 174 5.92 9.20 2.31
CA ALA A 174 6.77 9.21 1.13
C ALA A 174 5.99 9.24 -0.20
N MET A 175 4.78 8.67 -0.24
CA MET A 175 3.91 8.67 -1.43
C MET A 175 3.00 9.89 -1.51
N THR A 176 2.73 10.57 -0.39
CA THR A 176 1.82 11.72 -0.35
C THR A 176 2.44 12.92 -1.06
N LYS A 177 1.63 13.60 -1.89
CA LYS A 177 2.00 14.87 -2.52
C LYS A 177 2.41 15.92 -1.49
N GLY A 178 3.63 16.45 -1.61
CA GLY A 178 4.19 17.41 -0.66
C GLY A 178 4.50 16.82 0.72
N GLY A 179 4.40 15.50 0.88
CA GLY A 179 4.84 14.80 2.08
C GLY A 179 6.34 14.98 2.27
N LYS A 180 6.76 15.36 3.48
CA LYS A 180 8.16 15.62 3.80
C LYS A 180 8.50 15.12 5.20
N PHE A 181 9.67 14.50 5.33
CA PHE A 181 10.22 14.07 6.61
C PHE A 181 11.00 15.20 7.28
N ALA A 182 10.94 15.26 8.60
CA ALA A 182 11.73 16.20 9.39
C ALA A 182 13.23 15.85 9.32
N ASN A 183 14.08 16.87 9.48
CA ASN A 183 15.54 16.76 9.55
C ASN A 183 16.05 17.26 10.92
N ALA A 184 17.35 17.22 11.15
CA ALA A 184 17.98 17.79 12.35
C ALA A 184 17.75 19.31 12.45
N VAL A 185 17.64 19.80 13.69
CA VAL A 185 17.54 21.23 14.00
C VAL A 185 18.84 22.01 13.70
N ASP A 186 19.97 21.30 13.71
CA ASP A 186 21.28 21.85 13.33
C ASP A 186 21.40 21.97 11.80
N ALA A 187 22.54 22.44 11.28
CA ALA A 187 22.78 22.53 9.84
C ALA A 187 22.44 21.23 9.09
N ALA A 188 22.05 21.38 7.81
CA ALA A 188 21.64 20.29 6.92
C ALA A 188 22.50 19.03 7.09
N ASN A 189 21.90 17.96 7.61
CA ASN A 189 22.61 16.70 7.80
C ASN A 189 22.31 15.75 6.64
N ALA A 190 23.26 15.65 5.71
CA ALA A 190 23.13 14.80 4.53
C ALA A 190 23.00 13.31 4.88
N ASP A 191 23.59 12.86 5.99
CA ASP A 191 23.49 11.46 6.42
C ASP A 191 22.07 11.11 6.89
N VAL A 192 21.44 12.01 7.65
CA VAL A 192 20.03 11.85 8.08
C VAL A 192 19.13 11.78 6.85
N ALA A 193 19.30 12.71 5.91
CA ALA A 193 18.51 12.73 4.68
C ALA A 193 18.70 11.44 3.87
N THR A 194 19.94 10.95 3.76
CA THR A 194 20.27 9.71 3.04
C THR A 194 19.65 8.48 3.69
N ALA A 195 19.73 8.37 5.03
CA ALA A 195 19.16 7.25 5.77
C ALA A 195 17.62 7.24 5.69
N VAL A 196 16.98 8.40 5.88
CA VAL A 196 15.52 8.54 5.75
C VAL A 196 15.06 8.21 4.33
N LYS A 197 15.78 8.69 3.31
CA LYS A 197 15.50 8.36 1.91
C LYS A 197 15.62 6.87 1.65
N GLY A 198 16.65 6.22 2.19
CA GLY A 198 16.83 4.76 2.10
C GLY A 198 15.63 4.01 2.69
N ALA A 199 15.23 4.35 3.92
CA ALA A 199 14.07 3.75 4.58
C ALA A 199 12.77 3.98 3.80
N ALA A 200 12.54 5.20 3.32
CA ALA A 200 11.36 5.56 2.54
C ALA A 200 11.27 4.79 1.22
N VAL A 201 12.37 4.74 0.45
CA VAL A 201 12.42 3.97 -0.80
C VAL A 201 12.19 2.49 -0.53
N SER A 202 12.85 1.91 0.49
CA SER A 202 12.63 0.49 0.84
C SER A 202 11.18 0.20 1.23
N ALA A 203 10.54 1.09 2.00
CA ALA A 203 9.15 0.90 2.44
C ALA A 203 8.18 0.95 1.25
N VAL A 204 8.32 1.96 0.39
CA VAL A 204 7.50 2.12 -0.82
C VAL A 204 7.70 0.94 -1.78
N THR A 205 8.95 0.53 -2.02
CA THR A 205 9.24 -0.64 -2.88
C THR A 205 8.61 -1.90 -2.33
N LYS A 206 8.76 -2.20 -1.03
CA LYS A 206 8.12 -3.36 -0.39
C LYS A 206 6.60 -3.36 -0.58
N ALA A 207 5.95 -2.22 -0.34
CA ALA A 207 4.51 -2.06 -0.47
C ALA A 207 4.05 -2.28 -1.93
N LEU A 208 4.68 -1.61 -2.90
CA LEU A 208 4.30 -1.69 -4.31
C LEU A 208 4.59 -3.06 -4.92
N ASP A 209 5.73 -3.70 -4.58
CA ASP A 209 6.05 -5.05 -5.04
C ASP A 209 5.02 -6.06 -4.53
N THR A 210 4.65 -5.96 -3.24
CA THR A 210 3.62 -6.81 -2.63
C THR A 210 2.28 -6.61 -3.32
N LEU A 211 1.87 -5.35 -3.55
CA LEU A 211 0.62 -5.04 -4.23
C LEU A 211 0.60 -5.60 -5.65
N THR A 212 1.71 -5.47 -6.38
CA THR A 212 1.84 -5.99 -7.75
C THR A 212 1.72 -7.51 -7.79
N VAL A 213 2.40 -8.21 -6.87
CA VAL A 213 2.30 -9.68 -6.76
C VAL A 213 0.89 -10.11 -6.36
N ALA A 214 0.27 -9.41 -5.41
CA ALA A 214 -1.08 -9.72 -4.94
C ALA A 214 -2.13 -9.53 -6.05
N ILE A 215 -2.09 -8.42 -6.78
CA ILE A 215 -2.95 -8.17 -7.95
C ILE A 215 -2.82 -9.31 -8.97
N ARG A 216 -1.59 -9.71 -9.32
CA ARG A 216 -1.37 -10.81 -10.26
C ARG A 216 -1.95 -12.12 -9.77
N LYS A 217 -1.78 -12.45 -8.49
CA LYS A 217 -2.36 -13.67 -7.88
C LYS A 217 -3.87 -13.66 -7.89
N THR A 218 -4.51 -12.53 -7.56
CA THR A 218 -5.97 -12.40 -7.58
C THR A 218 -6.53 -12.53 -9.00
N ILE A 219 -5.89 -11.92 -10.00
CA ILE A 219 -6.29 -12.04 -11.40
C ILE A 219 -6.10 -13.47 -11.90
N ASP A 220 -4.98 -14.13 -11.60
CA ASP A 220 -4.74 -15.53 -11.96
C ASP A 220 -5.77 -16.47 -11.35
N ALA A 221 -6.13 -16.28 -10.07
CA ALA A 221 -7.18 -17.04 -9.42
C ALA A 221 -8.55 -16.87 -10.12
N GLY A 222 -8.92 -15.63 -10.44
CA GLY A 222 -10.19 -15.37 -11.16
C GLY A 222 -10.19 -15.93 -12.58
N LEU A 223 -9.08 -15.84 -13.31
CA LEU A 223 -8.93 -16.45 -14.64
C LEU A 223 -9.01 -17.98 -14.58
N LYS A 224 -8.47 -18.61 -13.54
CA LYS A 224 -8.66 -20.05 -13.29
C LYS A 224 -10.14 -20.37 -13.09
N THR A 225 -10.87 -19.60 -12.29
CA THR A 225 -12.32 -19.79 -12.13
C THR A 225 -13.08 -19.68 -13.45
N VAL A 226 -12.74 -18.69 -14.30
CA VAL A 226 -13.33 -18.57 -15.64
C VAL A 226 -13.00 -19.80 -16.49
N LYS A 227 -11.74 -20.24 -16.48
CA LYS A 227 -11.31 -21.44 -17.21
C LYS A 227 -12.07 -22.68 -16.76
N GLU A 228 -12.27 -22.88 -15.45
CA GLU A 228 -13.06 -23.98 -14.92
C GLU A 228 -14.52 -23.90 -15.39
N ALA A 229 -15.13 -22.70 -15.36
CA ALA A 229 -16.49 -22.49 -15.85
C ALA A 229 -16.65 -22.74 -17.36
N MET A 230 -15.56 -22.69 -18.13
CA MET A 230 -15.55 -22.97 -19.58
C MET A 230 -15.33 -24.45 -19.92
N LYS A 231 -14.91 -25.29 -18.96
CA LYS A 231 -14.62 -26.70 -19.25
C LYS A 231 -15.86 -27.43 -19.70
N ILE A 232 -15.73 -28.20 -20.79
CA ILE A 232 -16.77 -29.11 -21.27
C ILE A 232 -16.58 -30.45 -20.56
N ASN A 233 -17.58 -30.89 -19.79
CA ASN A 233 -17.56 -32.15 -19.06
C ASN A 233 -18.13 -33.29 -19.92
N ALA A 234 -17.75 -34.54 -19.61
CA ALA A 234 -18.25 -35.71 -20.33
C ALA A 234 -19.78 -35.90 -20.24
N ASN A 235 -20.41 -35.29 -19.24
CA ASN A 235 -21.87 -35.29 -19.04
C ASN A 235 -22.57 -34.10 -19.71
N ASP A 236 -21.82 -33.13 -20.24
CA ASP A 236 -22.40 -31.98 -20.93
C ASP A 236 -22.97 -32.48 -22.27
N THR A 237 -24.24 -32.17 -22.53
CA THR A 237 -24.89 -32.58 -23.78
C THR A 237 -24.18 -31.88 -24.95
N PRO A 238 -23.57 -32.64 -25.89
CA PRO A 238 -22.91 -32.04 -27.04
C PRO A 238 -23.89 -31.24 -27.86
N ILE A 239 -23.45 -30.08 -28.34
CA ILE A 239 -24.26 -29.26 -29.24
C ILE A 239 -24.40 -30.02 -30.56
N SER A 240 -25.61 -30.49 -30.85
CA SER A 240 -25.90 -31.17 -32.12
C SER A 240 -26.08 -30.14 -33.24
N PRO A 241 -25.73 -30.42 -34.51
CA PRO A 241 -25.90 -29.48 -35.62
C PRO A 241 -27.31 -28.88 -35.76
N ALA A 242 -28.35 -29.61 -35.34
CA ALA A 242 -29.75 -29.16 -35.33
C ALA A 242 -30.06 -28.07 -34.28
N GLN A 243 -29.27 -27.97 -33.20
CA GLN A 243 -29.43 -26.96 -32.14
C GLN A 243 -28.69 -25.64 -32.48
N SER A 244 -27.82 -25.66 -33.49
CA SER A 244 -27.04 -24.50 -33.95
C SER A 244 -27.79 -23.61 -34.95
N ALA A 245 -28.98 -24.02 -35.40
CA ALA A 245 -29.80 -23.20 -36.28
C ALA A 245 -30.36 -21.99 -35.50
N PRO A 246 -30.18 -20.75 -35.98
CA PRO A 246 -30.74 -19.58 -35.32
C PRO A 246 -32.26 -19.75 -35.20
N LYS A 247 -32.78 -19.60 -33.97
CA LYS A 247 -34.21 -19.66 -33.69
C LYS A 247 -34.91 -18.62 -34.57
N ALA A 248 -35.66 -19.05 -35.58
CA ALA A 248 -36.38 -18.16 -36.46
C ALA A 248 -37.30 -17.29 -35.62
N THR A 249 -37.10 -15.97 -35.65
CA THR A 249 -38.04 -15.00 -35.10
C THR A 249 -39.27 -15.02 -35.98
N THR A 250 -40.34 -15.65 -35.50
CA THR A 250 -41.69 -15.44 -36.05
C THR A 250 -42.19 -14.10 -35.54
N ASN A 251 -42.44 -13.18 -36.48
CA ASN A 251 -43.01 -11.85 -36.27
C ASN A 251 -44.32 -11.88 -35.47
#